data_AF-A0A8J4WKR7-F1
#
_entry.id   AF-A0A8J4WKR7-F1
#
_cell.length_a   1.000
_cell.length_b   1.000
_cell.length_c   1.000
_cell.angle_alpha   90.00
_cell.angle_beta   90.00
_cell.angle_gamma   90.00
#
_symmetry.space_group_name_H-M   'P 1'
#
loop_
_entity.id
_entity.type
_entity.pdbx_description
1 polymer ?
#
loop_
_entity_poly.entity_id
_entity_poly.type
_entity_poly.pdbx_seq_one_letter_code
_entity_poly.pdbx_strand_id
1 'polypeptide(L)'
;MHDLENTAVTGDPQRQATDTIRGFVHQFWHTVHAWLDLASDDVLFVEGAEDFDVVSESEAVVNQVKATTANLTLRSPDVTQAIKNFWEVLEGNEGRKRRTSCFSG
;
A
#
# COMPACT_ATOMS: atom_id res chain seq x y z
N MET A 1 -18.44 37.88 30.03
CA MET A 1 -18.58 36.45 29.69
C MET A 1 -19.24 36.40 28.33
N HIS A 2 -18.47 36.15 27.28
CA HIS A 2 -18.97 35.98 25.92
C HIS A 2 -18.68 34.53 25.56
N ASP A 3 -19.74 33.74 25.43
CA ASP A 3 -19.67 32.39 24.92
C ASP A 3 -19.34 32.49 23.43
N LEU A 4 -18.08 32.26 23.09
CA LEU A 4 -17.70 32.04 21.70
C LEU A 4 -18.24 30.67 21.30
N GLU A 5 -19.32 30.70 20.52
CA GLU A 5 -19.88 29.50 19.91
C GLU A 5 -18.76 28.78 19.15
N ASN A 6 -18.46 27.54 19.56
CA ASN A 6 -17.33 26.75 19.11
C ASN A 6 -17.56 26.25 17.67
N THR A 7 -17.54 27.17 16.71
CA THR A 7 -17.78 26.91 15.29
C THR A 7 -16.49 26.49 14.61
N ALA A 8 -16.53 25.33 13.93
CA ALA A 8 -15.37 24.79 13.23
C ALA A 8 -14.93 25.74 12.11
N VAL A 9 -13.61 25.93 11.98
CA VAL A 9 -13.03 26.74 10.91
C VAL A 9 -13.20 25.99 9.58
N THR A 10 -13.77 26.66 8.59
CA THR A 10 -13.92 26.12 7.23
C THR A 10 -12.56 26.04 6.54
N GLY A 11 -12.11 24.83 6.23
CA GLY A 11 -10.91 24.56 5.43
C GLY A 11 -11.21 24.42 3.94
N ASP A 12 -10.17 24.49 3.10
CA ASP A 12 -10.25 24.20 1.66
C ASP A 12 -10.50 22.70 1.42
N PRO A 13 -11.62 22.30 0.81
CA PRO A 13 -11.92 20.89 0.51
C PRO A 13 -10.84 20.20 -0.34
N GLN A 14 -10.14 20.92 -1.22
CA GLN A 14 -9.09 20.34 -2.08
C GLN A 14 -7.81 20.03 -1.30
N ARG A 15 -7.65 20.60 -0.09
CA ARG A 15 -6.50 20.36 0.79
C ARG A 15 -6.81 19.35 1.89
N GLN A 16 -7.99 18.75 1.87
CA GLN A 16 -8.34 17.68 2.80
C GLN A 16 -7.61 16.40 2.42
N ALA A 17 -6.92 15.79 3.39
CA ALA A 17 -6.14 14.57 3.19
C ALA A 17 -6.99 13.29 3.20
N THR A 18 -8.29 13.38 2.90
CA THR A 18 -9.25 12.28 3.07
C THR A 18 -8.88 11.05 2.26
N ASP A 19 -8.44 11.23 1.01
CA ASP A 19 -8.05 10.12 0.14
C ASP A 19 -6.71 9.50 0.58
N THR A 20 -5.76 10.32 1.04
CA THR A 20 -4.50 9.84 1.62
C THR A 20 -4.74 9.01 2.89
N ILE A 21 -5.59 9.49 3.80
CA ILE A 21 -5.97 8.75 5.01
C ILE A 21 -6.65 7.43 4.65
N ARG A 22 -7.53 7.42 3.64
CA ARG A 22 -8.17 6.20 3.14
C ARG A 22 -7.13 5.21 2.60
N GLY A 23 -6.14 5.69 1.83
CA GLY A 23 -5.03 4.89 1.32
C GLY A 23 -4.28 4.19 2.46
N PHE A 24 -3.86 4.93 3.47
CA PHE A 24 -3.15 4.37 4.63
C PHE A 24 -4.00 3.36 5.40
N VAL A 25 -5.27 3.67 5.69
CA VAL A 25 -6.16 2.73 6.40
C VAL A 25 -6.32 1.44 5.60
N HIS A 26 -6.47 1.52 4.28
CA HIS A 26 -6.59 0.35 3.42
C HIS A 26 -5.30 -0.49 3.43
N GLN A 27 -4.13 0.16 3.28
CA GLN A 27 -2.82 -0.49 3.38
C GLN A 27 -2.66 -1.24 4.72
N PHE A 28 -2.94 -0.58 5.85
CA PHE A 28 -2.82 -1.20 7.18
C PHE A 28 -3.75 -2.38 7.37
N TRP A 29 -4.97 -2.35 6.83
CA TRP A 29 -5.87 -3.51 6.91
C TRP A 29 -5.29 -4.73 6.21
N HIS A 30 -4.71 -4.57 5.02
CA HIS A 30 -4.05 -5.67 4.29
C HIS A 30 -2.78 -6.14 5.00
N THR A 31 -1.99 -5.24 5.56
CA THR A 31 -0.81 -5.62 6.37
C THR A 31 -1.20 -6.41 7.61
N VAL A 32 -2.24 -5.99 8.34
CA VAL A 32 -2.75 -6.74 9.51
C VAL A 32 -3.29 -8.10 9.10
N HIS A 33 -4.03 -8.18 8.00
CA HIS A 33 -4.51 -9.45 7.47
C HIS A 33 -3.34 -10.40 7.14
N ALA A 34 -2.33 -9.90 6.44
CA ALA A 34 -1.13 -10.68 6.12
C ALA A 34 -0.37 -11.13 7.39
N TRP A 35 -0.36 -10.31 8.44
CA TRP A 35 0.24 -10.68 9.72
C TRP A 35 -0.53 -11.81 10.43
N LEU A 36 -1.87 -11.78 10.40
CA LEU A 36 -2.70 -12.83 10.99
C LEU A 36 -2.53 -14.18 10.29
N ASP A 37 -2.26 -14.15 8.98
CA ASP A 37 -2.03 -15.34 8.15
C ASP A 37 -0.54 -15.75 8.05
N LEU A 38 0.35 -15.04 8.74
CA LEU A 38 1.80 -15.24 8.63
C LEU A 38 2.23 -16.59 9.20
N ALA A 39 3.00 -17.36 8.43
CA ALA A 39 3.56 -18.62 8.90
C ALA A 39 4.66 -18.39 9.95
N SER A 40 4.96 -19.41 10.75
CA SER A 40 5.93 -19.31 11.87
C SER A 40 7.35 -18.93 11.45
N ASP A 41 7.74 -19.29 10.23
CA ASP A 41 9.09 -19.07 9.70
C ASP A 41 9.14 -17.93 8.67
N ASP A 42 7.99 -17.29 8.42
CA ASP A 42 7.91 -16.14 7.51
C ASP A 42 8.12 -14.84 8.28
N VAL A 43 8.70 -13.85 7.60
CA VAL A 43 8.93 -12.50 8.13
C VAL A 43 8.12 -11.49 7.31
N LEU A 44 7.32 -10.68 8.00
CA LEU A 44 6.59 -9.56 7.42
C LEU A 44 7.42 -8.27 7.55
N PHE A 45 7.71 -7.64 6.42
CA PHE A 45 8.30 -6.30 6.34
C PHE A 45 7.21 -5.29 5.96
N VAL A 46 7.16 -4.16 6.64
CA VAL A 46 6.22 -3.05 6.36
C VAL A 46 7.03 -1.88 5.83
N GLU A 47 6.60 -1.27 4.72
CA GLU A 47 7.38 -0.26 3.97
C GLU A 47 8.75 -0.79 3.51
N GLY A 48 8.74 -2.00 2.94
CA GLY A 48 9.92 -2.69 2.42
C GLY A 48 10.20 -2.36 0.96
N ALA A 49 10.13 -3.37 0.10
CA ALA A 49 10.23 -3.21 -1.35
C ALA A 49 8.96 -2.56 -1.93
N GLU A 50 7.79 -2.93 -1.40
CA GLU A 50 6.50 -2.28 -1.66
C GLU A 50 5.82 -1.95 -0.31
N ASP A 51 4.50 -1.76 -0.32
CA ASP A 51 3.72 -1.44 0.88
C ASP A 51 3.94 -2.43 2.03
N PHE A 52 3.97 -3.74 1.72
CA PHE A 52 4.43 -4.77 2.65
C PHE A 52 4.95 -6.02 1.92
N ASP A 53 5.89 -6.72 2.54
CA ASP A 53 6.50 -7.92 1.97
C ASP A 53 6.45 -9.09 2.95
N VAL A 54 6.20 -10.30 2.44
CA VAL A 54 6.29 -11.54 3.21
C VAL A 54 7.46 -12.35 2.67
N VAL A 55 8.44 -12.62 3.52
CA VAL A 55 9.68 -13.31 3.13
C VAL A 55 9.81 -14.62 3.89
N SER A 56 9.91 -15.71 3.14
CA SER A 56 10.28 -17.05 3.61
C SER A 56 11.74 -17.35 3.27
N GLU A 57 12.27 -18.50 3.68
CA GLU A 57 13.63 -18.93 3.31
C GLU A 57 13.84 -19.04 1.79
N SER A 58 12.79 -19.38 1.03
CA SER A 58 12.91 -19.72 -0.40
C SER A 58 12.20 -18.76 -1.35
N GLU A 59 11.32 -17.91 -0.84
CA GLU A 59 10.48 -17.02 -1.63
C GLU A 59 10.23 -15.70 -0.90
N ALA A 60 10.26 -14.59 -1.64
CA ALA A 60 9.75 -13.31 -1.19
C ALA A 60 8.50 -12.91 -1.99
N VAL A 61 7.44 -12.54 -1.29
CA VAL A 61 6.21 -12.00 -1.86
C VAL A 61 6.16 -10.51 -1.56
N VAL A 62 6.25 -9.67 -2.59
CA VAL A 62 6.13 -8.21 -2.46
C VAL A 62 4.71 -7.79 -2.80
N ASN A 63 4.06 -7.01 -1.95
CA ASN A 63 2.64 -6.70 -2.04
C ASN A 63 2.43 -5.19 -2.16
N GLN A 64 1.79 -4.80 -3.25
CA GLN A 64 1.37 -3.42 -3.47
C GLN A 64 -0.14 -3.29 -3.25
N VAL A 65 -0.53 -2.32 -2.43
CA VAL A 65 -1.91 -2.06 -2.04
C VAL A 65 -2.37 -0.75 -2.64
N LYS A 66 -3.53 -0.78 -3.29
CA LYS A 66 -4.11 0.42 -3.87
C LYS A 66 -5.60 0.53 -3.58
N ALA A 67 -5.97 1.60 -2.89
CA ALA A 67 -7.37 1.99 -2.77
C ALA A 67 -7.78 2.73 -4.06
N THR A 68 -8.44 2.04 -5.00
CA THR A 68 -8.81 2.63 -6.30
C THR A 68 -10.31 2.47 -6.55
N THR A 69 -11.02 3.58 -6.66
CA THR A 69 -12.45 3.59 -7.02
C THR A 69 -12.71 3.77 -8.52
N ALA A 70 -11.65 3.93 -9.33
CA ALA A 70 -11.73 4.24 -10.76
C ALA A 70 -11.34 3.05 -11.65
N ASN A 71 -11.86 3.02 -12.89
CA ASN A 71 -11.49 2.00 -13.86
C ASN A 71 -9.99 2.09 -14.21
N LEU A 72 -9.25 1.03 -13.88
CA LEU A 72 -7.84 0.90 -14.22
C LEU A 72 -7.68 0.35 -15.65
N THR A 73 -6.75 0.92 -16.40
CA THR A 73 -6.31 0.41 -17.69
C THR A 73 -4.80 0.21 -17.67
N LEU A 74 -4.26 -0.57 -18.60
CA LEU A 74 -2.80 -0.73 -18.72
C LEU A 74 -2.05 0.59 -18.96
N ARG A 75 -2.74 1.62 -19.47
CA ARG A 75 -2.16 2.96 -19.72
C ARG A 75 -2.35 3.92 -18.54
N SER A 76 -3.05 3.50 -17.49
CA SER A 76 -3.19 4.32 -16.30
C SER A 76 -1.80 4.57 -15.70
N PRO A 77 -1.46 5.82 -15.32
CA PRO A 77 -0.13 6.15 -14.78
C PRO A 77 0.26 5.24 -13.63
N ASP A 78 -0.68 4.97 -12.73
CA ASP A 78 -0.46 4.11 -11.57
C ASP A 78 -0.12 2.65 -11.93
N VAL A 79 -0.71 2.13 -13.02
CA VAL A 79 -0.41 0.77 -13.52
C VAL A 79 0.98 0.74 -14.15
N THR A 80 1.35 1.79 -14.87
CA THR A 80 2.69 1.91 -15.46
C THR A 80 3.75 2.00 -14.35
N GLN A 81 3.47 2.75 -13.28
CA GLN A 81 4.37 2.87 -12.13
C GLN A 81 4.52 1.54 -11.39
N ALA A 82 3.43 0.81 -11.14
CA ALA A 82 3.47 -0.53 -10.53
C ALA A 82 4.35 -1.51 -11.35
N ILE A 83 4.21 -1.49 -12.69
CA ILE A 83 5.05 -2.32 -13.57
C ILE A 83 6.52 -1.90 -13.50
N LYS A 84 6.82 -0.59 -13.42
CA LYS A 84 8.20 -0.11 -13.27
C LYS A 84 8.83 -0.57 -11.97
N ASN A 85 8.12 -0.38 -10.84
CA ASN A 85 8.59 -0.81 -9.53
C ASN A 85 8.85 -2.32 -9.51
N PHE A 86 7.97 -3.12 -10.13
CA PHE A 86 8.17 -4.56 -10.27
C PHE A 86 9.53 -4.92 -10.91
N TRP A 87 9.90 -4.26 -12.02
CA TRP A 87 11.19 -4.49 -12.67
C TRP A 87 12.37 -4.05 -11.80
N GLU A 88 12.25 -2.92 -11.09
CA GLU A 88 13.30 -2.44 -10.17
C GLU A 88 13.53 -3.43 -9.00
N VAL A 89 12.45 -3.99 -8.44
CA VAL A 89 12.53 -5.05 -7.42
C VAL A 89 13.15 -6.32 -7.99
N LEU A 90 12.89 -6.64 -9.27
CA LEU A 90 13.48 -7.78 -9.97
C LEU A 90 15.00 -7.64 -10.14
N GLU A 91 15.47 -6.49 -10.60
CA GLU A 91 16.90 -6.20 -10.81
C GLU A 91 17.66 -6.07 -9.48
N GLY A 92 17.06 -5.46 -8.47
CA GLY A 92 17.71 -5.24 -7.17
C GLY A 92 17.92 -6.50 -6.31
N ASN A 93 17.26 -7.62 -6.65
CA ASN A 93 17.32 -8.86 -5.85
C ASN A 93 17.55 -10.13 -6.70
N GLU A 94 18.42 -10.05 -7.71
CA GLU A 94 18.81 -11.19 -8.56
C GLU A 94 19.19 -12.44 -7.75
N GLY A 95 18.70 -13.62 -8.19
CA GLY A 95 18.96 -14.91 -7.54
C GLY A 95 17.93 -15.35 -6.50
N ARG A 96 16.96 -14.51 -6.12
CA ARG A 96 15.84 -14.89 -5.24
C ARG A 96 14.56 -15.18 -6.02
N LYS A 97 13.86 -16.27 -5.66
CA LYS A 97 12.52 -16.57 -6.19
C LYS A 97 11.52 -15.57 -5.60
N ARG A 98 10.74 -14.92 -6.45
CA ARG A 98 9.86 -13.81 -6.07
C ARG A 98 8.50 -13.94 -6.74
N ARG A 99 7.47 -13.47 -6.03
CA ARG A 99 6.11 -13.34 -6.53
C ARG A 99 5.58 -11.96 -6.13
N THR A 100 4.86 -11.31 -7.04
CA THR A 100 4.25 -10.01 -6.77
C THR A 100 2.75 -10.17 -6.71
N SER A 101 2.13 -9.52 -5.74
CA SER A 101 0.68 -9.45 -5.62
C SER A 101 0.25 -7.98 -5.61
N CYS A 102 -0.94 -7.71 -6.15
CA CYS A 102 -1.55 -6.40 -6.06
C CYS A 102 -2.96 -6.53 -5.50
N PHE A 103 -3.26 -5.78 -4.44
CA PHE A 103 -4.57 -5.72 -3.83
C PHE A 103 -5.27 -4.42 -4.21
N SER A 104 -6.35 -4.55 -4.97
CA SER A 104 -7.22 -3.44 -5.36
C SER A 104 -8.58 -3.59 -4.68
N GLY A 105 -8.99 -2.55 -3.96
CA GLY A 105 -10.30 -2.41 -3.31
C GLY A 105 -10.90 -1.04 -3.58
#